data_AF-A0A2K2V958-F1
#
_entry.id   AF-A0A2K2V958-F1
#
_cell.length_a   1.000
_cell.length_b   1.000
_cell.length_c   1.000
_cell.angle_alpha   90.00
_cell.angle_beta   90.00
_cell.angle_gamma   90.00
#
_symmetry.space_group_name_H-M   'P 1'
#
loop_
_entity.id
_entity.type
_entity.pdbx_description
1 polymer ?
#
loop_
_entity_poly.entity_id
_entity_poly.type
_entity_poly.pdbx_seq_one_letter_code
_entity_poly.pdbx_strand_id
1 'polypeptide(L)'
;LREAMRGAEILINATSIGMQGEEIEGIEDVLHRNLLVMDLVYNPRETPLLRLARERKARVVEGWKMLLHQGAISFEIWTREKAPLEVMESILQKML
;
A
#
# COMPACT_ATOMS: atom_id res chain seq x y z
N LEU A 1 6.20 6.25 -18.13
CA LEU A 1 6.57 5.66 -16.83
C LEU A 1 8.08 5.64 -16.59
N ARG A 2 8.90 4.97 -17.42
CA ARG A 2 10.37 4.87 -17.25
C ARG A 2 11.07 6.20 -16.98
N GLU A 3 10.71 7.26 -17.70
CA GLU A 3 11.28 8.60 -17.50
C GLU A 3 10.96 9.18 -16.11
N ALA A 4 9.68 9.14 -15.70
CA ALA A 4 9.25 9.63 -14.38
C ALA A 4 9.86 8.82 -13.22
N MET A 5 10.19 7.55 -13.47
CA MET A 5 10.83 6.68 -12.50
C MET A 5 12.35 6.87 -12.41
N ARG A 6 12.97 7.71 -13.27
CA ARG A 6 14.41 8.01 -13.16
C ARG A 6 14.69 8.75 -11.85
N GLY A 7 15.36 8.07 -10.93
CA GLY A 7 15.70 8.61 -9.61
C GLY A 7 14.57 8.53 -8.59
N ALA A 8 13.42 7.93 -8.93
CA ALA A 8 12.34 7.73 -7.98
C ALA A 8 12.71 6.61 -6.98
N GLU A 9 12.51 6.88 -5.69
CA GLU A 9 12.76 5.92 -4.61
C GLU A 9 11.45 5.29 -4.09
N ILE A 10 10.32 5.93 -4.37
CA ILE A 10 9.00 5.51 -3.91
C ILE A 10 8.03 5.53 -5.10
N LEU A 11 7.30 4.44 -5.27
CA LEU A 11 6.18 4.32 -6.20
C LEU A 11 4.91 4.08 -5.39
N ILE A 12 3.86 4.87 -5.63
CA ILE A 12 2.57 4.73 -4.97
C ILE A 12 1.49 4.54 -6.03
N ASN A 13 0.79 3.41 -6.02
CA ASN A 13 -0.46 3.27 -6.77
C ASN A 13 -1.59 3.90 -5.95
N ALA A 14 -2.06 5.06 -6.41
CA ALA A 14 -3.23 5.76 -5.87
C ALA A 14 -4.44 5.69 -6.81
N THR A 15 -4.45 4.71 -7.73
CA THR A 15 -5.57 4.44 -8.63
C THR A 15 -6.40 3.27 -8.13
N SER A 16 -7.47 2.92 -8.84
CA SER A 16 -8.26 1.71 -8.58
C SER A 16 -7.72 0.44 -9.24
N ILE A 17 -6.66 0.54 -10.06
CA ILE A 17 -6.09 -0.63 -10.74
C ILE A 17 -5.56 -1.60 -9.69
N GLY A 18 -5.98 -2.87 -9.78
CA GLY A 18 -5.63 -3.93 -8.85
C GLY A 18 -6.78 -4.36 -7.94
N MET A 19 -7.86 -3.59 -7.85
CA MET A 19 -9.05 -3.95 -7.06
C MET A 19 -9.77 -5.20 -7.59
N GLN A 20 -9.68 -5.48 -8.89
CA GLN A 20 -10.27 -6.66 -9.54
C GLN A 20 -9.19 -7.55 -10.19
N GLY A 21 -7.92 -7.38 -9.79
CA GLY A 21 -6.80 -8.13 -10.35
C GLY A 21 -6.23 -7.55 -11.65
N GLU A 22 -6.55 -6.29 -11.97
CA GLU A 22 -5.96 -5.58 -13.10
C GLU A 22 -4.46 -5.29 -12.87
N GLU A 23 -3.70 -5.25 -13.96
CA GLU A 23 -2.27 -4.98 -13.93
C GLU A 23 -1.96 -3.58 -14.49
N ILE A 24 -0.90 -2.95 -13.99
CA ILE A 24 -0.39 -1.68 -14.52
C ILE A 24 0.57 -1.99 -15.66
N GLU A 25 0.23 -1.60 -16.88
CA GLU A 25 1.06 -1.87 -18.06
C GLU A 25 2.46 -1.24 -17.93
N GLY A 26 3.50 -2.05 -18.22
CA GLY A 26 4.91 -1.61 -18.24
C GLY A 26 5.51 -1.33 -16.86
N ILE A 27 4.86 -1.78 -15.79
CA ILE A 27 5.33 -1.58 -14.42
C ILE A 27 6.54 -2.48 -14.10
N GLU A 28 6.63 -3.67 -14.70
CA GLU A 28 7.73 -4.62 -14.48
C GLU A 28 9.11 -4.06 -14.86
N ASP A 29 9.12 -3.10 -15.79
CA ASP A 29 10.31 -2.46 -16.33
C ASP A 29 10.96 -1.45 -15.36
N VAL A 30 10.19 -0.98 -14.39
CA VAL A 30 10.61 0.07 -13.45
C VAL A 30 10.73 -0.44 -12.01
N LEU A 31 10.30 -1.68 -11.74
CA LEU A 31 10.41 -2.28 -10.42
C LEU A 31 11.82 -2.85 -10.18
N HIS A 32 12.44 -2.43 -9.08
CA HIS A 32 13.75 -2.91 -8.66
C HIS A 32 13.86 -2.96 -7.13
N ARG A 33 14.84 -3.73 -6.62
CA ARG A 33 15.05 -4.00 -5.18
C ARG A 33 15.24 -2.79 -4.25
N ASN A 34 15.56 -1.62 -4.79
CA ASN A 34 15.80 -0.41 -4.00
C ASN A 34 14.54 0.46 -3.88
N LEU A 35 13.48 0.13 -4.63
CA LEU A 35 12.23 0.87 -4.62
C LEU A 35 11.39 0.51 -3.38
N LEU A 36 10.69 1.49 -2.83
CA LEU A 36 9.56 1.29 -1.94
C LEU A 36 8.28 1.37 -2.77
N VAL A 37 7.48 0.31 -2.77
CA VAL A 37 6.22 0.25 -3.49
C VAL A 37 5.08 0.27 -2.50
N MET A 38 4.17 1.21 -2.63
CA MET A 38 2.91 1.25 -1.89
C MET A 38 1.75 1.10 -2.85
N ASP A 39 0.74 0.35 -2.45
CA ASP A 39 -0.52 0.28 -3.16
C ASP A 39 -1.64 0.69 -2.21
N LEU A 40 -2.46 1.69 -2.57
CA LEU A 40 -3.57 2.12 -1.71
C LEU A 40 -4.71 1.10 -1.71
N VAL A 41 -4.77 0.21 -2.70
CA VAL A 41 -5.69 -0.92 -2.71
C VAL A 41 -5.36 -1.84 -1.54
N TYR A 42 -6.38 -2.14 -0.72
CA TYR A 42 -6.28 -3.02 0.44
C TYR A 42 -7.19 -4.25 0.34
N ASN A 43 -8.03 -4.33 -0.69
CA ASN A 43 -8.84 -5.49 -1.03
C ASN A 43 -8.79 -5.69 -2.55
N PRO A 44 -8.14 -6.74 -3.08
CA PRO A 44 -7.46 -7.81 -2.33
C PRO A 44 -6.22 -7.31 -1.58
N ARG A 45 -5.78 -8.06 -0.55
CA ARG A 45 -4.61 -7.70 0.28
C ARG A 45 -3.29 -7.76 -0.49
N GLU A 46 -3.16 -8.71 -1.41
CA GLU A 46 -2.04 -8.80 -2.34
C GLU A 46 -2.53 -8.48 -3.76
N THR A 47 -2.18 -7.29 -4.25
CA THR A 47 -2.46 -6.88 -5.63
C THR A 47 -1.39 -7.39 -6.59
N PRO A 48 -1.65 -7.43 -7.92
CA PRO A 48 -0.62 -7.76 -8.90
C PRO A 48 0.64 -6.89 -8.80
N LEU A 49 0.48 -5.59 -8.50
CA LEU A 49 1.60 -4.67 -8.26
C LEU A 49 2.45 -5.11 -7.06
N LEU A 50 1.81 -5.38 -5.92
CA LEU A 50 2.53 -5.78 -4.70
C LEU A 50 3.22 -7.13 -4.86
N ARG A 51 2.57 -8.10 -5.52
CA ARG A 51 3.15 -9.40 -5.87
C ARG A 51 4.41 -9.23 -6.70
N LEU A 52 4.32 -8.48 -7.80
CA LEU A 52 5.45 -8.24 -8.69
C LEU A 52 6.57 -7.45 -8.01
N ALA A 53 6.23 -6.47 -7.16
CA ALA A 53 7.21 -5.74 -6.35
C ALA A 53 8.00 -6.67 -5.42
N ARG A 54 7.32 -7.63 -4.75
CA ARG A 54 7.97 -8.66 -3.93
C ARG A 54 8.88 -9.57 -4.75
N GLU A 55 8.43 -10.01 -5.93
CA GLU A 55 9.24 -10.82 -6.86
C GLU A 55 10.52 -10.08 -7.28
N ARG A 56 10.45 -8.75 -7.46
CA ARG A 56 11.61 -7.88 -7.73
C ARG A 56 12.39 -7.49 -6.48
N LYS A 57 12.07 -8.07 -5.32
CA LYS A 57 12.68 -7.83 -4.00
C LYS A 57 12.59 -6.37 -3.55
N ALA A 58 11.62 -5.63 -4.06
CA ALA A 58 11.32 -4.28 -3.58
C ALA A 58 10.70 -4.36 -2.17
N ARG A 59 10.80 -3.27 -1.42
CA ARG A 59 10.05 -3.14 -0.16
C ARG A 59 8.61 -2.78 -0.49
N VAL A 60 7.66 -3.36 0.23
CA VAL A 60 6.23 -3.13 -0.03
C VAL A 60 5.50 -2.57 1.18
N VAL A 61 4.54 -1.68 0.94
CA VAL A 61 3.59 -1.14 1.92
C VAL A 61 2.18 -1.43 1.42
N GLU A 62 1.44 -2.24 2.16
CA GLU A 62 0.07 -2.61 1.84
C GLU A 62 -0.90 -1.48 2.21
N GLY A 63 -1.94 -1.27 1.39
CA GLY A 63 -2.87 -0.14 1.52
C GLY A 63 -3.63 -0.09 2.84
N TRP A 64 -3.83 -1.24 3.50
CA TRP A 64 -4.55 -1.30 4.76
C TRP A 64 -3.83 -0.53 5.88
N LYS A 65 -2.51 -0.31 5.77
CA LYS A 65 -1.79 0.54 6.72
C LYS A 65 -2.28 1.99 6.66
N MET A 66 -2.59 2.50 5.47
CA MET A 66 -3.20 3.83 5.34
C MET A 66 -4.60 3.84 5.96
N LEU A 67 -5.42 2.82 5.68
CA LEU A 67 -6.76 2.64 6.27
C LEU A 67 -6.72 2.62 7.81
N LEU A 68 -5.74 1.94 8.41
CA LEU A 68 -5.54 1.92 9.86
C LEU A 68 -5.18 3.31 10.41
N HIS A 69 -4.12 3.92 9.87
CA HIS A 69 -3.57 5.15 10.45
C HIS A 69 -4.50 6.35 10.29
N GLN A 70 -5.22 6.47 9.16
CA GLN A 70 -6.22 7.53 9.00
C GLN A 70 -7.35 7.40 10.03
N GLY A 71 -7.77 6.17 10.34
CA GLY A 71 -8.83 5.89 11.30
C GLY A 71 -8.37 6.19 12.73
N ALA A 72 -7.12 5.83 13.05
CA ALA A 72 -6.51 6.14 14.34
C ALA A 72 -6.44 7.66 14.57
N ILE A 73 -5.97 8.43 13.59
CA ILE A 73 -5.92 9.90 13.68
C ILE A 73 -7.33 10.49 13.86
N SER A 74 -8.31 9.99 13.11
CA SER A 74 -9.70 10.45 13.22
C SER A 74 -10.28 10.16 14.62
N PHE A 75 -10.01 8.97 15.16
CA PHE A 75 -10.39 8.60 16.52
C PHE A 75 -9.82 9.57 17.56
N GLU A 76 -8.51 9.90 17.46
CA GLU A 76 -7.86 10.84 18.38
C GLU A 76 -8.46 12.24 18.28
N ILE A 77 -8.76 12.71 17.07
CA ILE A 77 -9.37 14.03 16.84
C ILE A 77 -10.75 14.10 17.51
N TRP A 78 -11.59 13.09 17.34
CA TRP A 78 -12.97 13.10 17.82
C TRP A 78 -13.11 12.83 19.31
N THR A 79 -12.35 11.85 19.82
CA THR A 79 -12.48 11.40 21.21
C THR A 79 -11.58 12.19 22.16
N ARG A 80 -10.53 12.83 21.63
CA ARG A 80 -9.42 13.43 22.41
C ARG A 80 -8.63 12.40 23.24
N GLU A 81 -8.86 11.12 23.00
CA GLU A 81 -8.14 10.01 23.61
C GLU A 81 -7.14 9.43 22.61
N LYS A 82 -6.04 8.85 23.11
CA LYS A 82 -5.06 8.16 22.25
C LYS A 82 -5.71 6.95 21.57
N ALA A 83 -5.46 6.77 20.27
CA ALA A 83 -6.00 5.62 19.57
C ALA A 83 -5.36 4.32 20.09
N PRO A 84 -6.16 3.27 20.38
CA PRO A 84 -5.65 1.95 20.74
C PRO A 84 -5.14 1.22 19.49
N LEU A 85 -4.02 1.70 18.93
CA LEU A 85 -3.52 1.33 17.61
C LEU A 85 -3.29 -0.18 17.46
N GLU A 86 -2.75 -0.85 18.47
CA GLU A 86 -2.51 -2.29 18.41
C GLU A 86 -3.83 -3.09 18.31
N VAL A 87 -4.89 -2.63 18.98
CA VAL A 87 -6.22 -3.24 18.90
C VAL A 87 -6.83 -3.02 17.52
N MET A 88 -6.77 -1.78 17.01
CA MET A 88 -7.27 -1.44 15.68
C MET A 88 -6.58 -2.26 14.59
N GLU A 89 -5.25 -2.40 14.66
CA GLU A 89 -4.47 -3.22 13.73
C GLU A 89 -4.86 -4.70 13.80
N SER A 90 -4.94 -5.27 15.01
CA SER A 90 -5.29 -6.67 15.23
C SER A 90 -6.67 -7.04 14.67
N ILE A 91 -7.65 -6.14 14.83
CA ILE A 91 -9.00 -6.36 14.29
C ILE A 91 -8.99 -6.22 12.77
N LEU A 92 -8.35 -5.18 12.23
CA LEU A 92 -8.32 -4.96 10.78
C LEU A 92 -7.65 -6.11 10.04
N GLN A 93 -6.55 -6.65 10.56
CA GLN A 93 -5.86 -7.81 9.97
C GLN A 93 -6.67 -9.11 10.00
N LYS A 94 -7.66 -9.24 10.89
CA LYS A 94 -8.57 -10.41 10.94
C LYS A 94 -9.71 -10.30 9.94
N MET A 95 -10.04 -9.08 9.52
CA MET A 95 -11.15 -8.80 8.60
C MET A 95 -10.72 -8.72 7.13
N LEU A 96 -9.43 -8.52 6.87
CA LEU A 96 -8.80 -8.44 5.54
C LEU A 96 -8.05 -9.72 5.17
#